data_AF-A0A8I1JIA4-F1
#
_entry.id   AF-A0A8I1JIA4-F1
#
_cell.length_a   1.000
_cell.length_b   1.000
_cell.length_c   1.000
_cell.angle_alpha   90.00
_cell.angle_beta   90.00
_cell.angle_gamma   90.00
#
_symmetry.space_group_name_H-M   'P 1'
#
loop_
_entity.id
_entity.type
_entity.pdbx_description
1 polymer ?
#
loop_
_entity_poly.entity_id
_entity_poly.type
_entity_poly.pdbx_seq_one_letter_code
_entity_poly.pdbx_strand_id
1 'polypeptide(L)'
;MSASYAACEILISVRIKWLKDTSAMYFRFYVLATSIFAASVSIISVPAGAASLEDQMKGLEASVKTVDQRRRESIKDINVNVLQAYRDAIKIESVDTDIAEVFDRTAKVRVVVKYRVDFDETKAVRATLSKYFETATDKEFGVEPYGRIYPNYHSCVGAYCAVKQDTMKLLKNTAIGINASFLGEWEPGIITSAGGNFELASGTLTFLIDVPKSKIKGNPKPVVKTQIYNAHFCNVGTGCTGVSYSKR
;
A
#
# COMPACT_ATOMS: atom_id res chain seq x y z
N MET A 1 -43.36 -43.47 7.37
CA MET A 1 -43.15 -42.30 8.25
C MET A 1 -42.14 -42.70 9.33
N SER A 2 -40.84 -42.70 9.01
CA SER A 2 -39.79 -43.21 9.92
C SER A 2 -38.39 -43.15 9.29
N ALA A 3 -37.95 -41.96 8.87
CA ALA A 3 -36.54 -41.77 8.42
C ALA A 3 -36.00 -40.36 8.66
N SER A 4 -36.85 -39.33 8.77
CA SER A 4 -36.41 -37.93 8.90
C SER A 4 -36.06 -37.46 10.32
N TYR A 5 -36.32 -38.25 11.36
CA TYR A 5 -35.97 -37.87 12.75
C TYR A 5 -34.58 -38.35 13.19
N ALA A 6 -34.02 -39.40 12.58
CA ALA A 6 -32.71 -39.93 12.95
C ALA A 6 -31.53 -39.05 12.46
N ALA A 7 -31.71 -38.32 11.36
CA ALA A 7 -30.65 -37.46 10.80
C ALA A 7 -30.46 -36.14 11.59
N CYS A 8 -31.47 -35.69 12.34
CA CYS A 8 -31.41 -34.43 13.09
C CYS A 8 -30.64 -34.59 14.43
N GLU A 9 -30.76 -35.74 15.11
CA GLU A 9 -30.03 -35.99 16.37
C GLU A 9 -28.52 -36.21 16.18
N ILE A 10 -28.10 -36.71 15.01
CA ILE A 10 -26.68 -36.91 14.69
C ILE A 10 -25.97 -35.55 14.49
N LEU A 11 -26.63 -34.58 13.84
CA LEU A 11 -26.04 -33.25 13.59
C LEU A 11 -25.89 -32.41 14.86
N ILE A 12 -26.77 -32.58 15.85
CA ILE A 12 -26.66 -31.91 17.16
C ILE A 12 -25.55 -32.53 18.01
N SER A 13 -25.40 -33.86 17.99
CA SER A 13 -24.35 -34.56 18.75
C SER A 13 -22.94 -34.26 18.23
N VAL A 14 -22.76 -34.10 16.90
CA VAL A 14 -21.47 -33.71 16.31
C VAL A 14 -21.10 -32.26 16.66
N ARG A 15 -22.07 -31.36 16.74
CA ARG A 15 -21.84 -29.94 17.08
C ARG A 15 -21.48 -29.73 18.56
N ILE A 16 -22.05 -30.53 19.47
CA ILE A 16 -21.73 -30.51 20.91
C ILE A 16 -20.35 -31.13 21.19
N LYS A 17 -19.94 -32.16 20.43
CA LYS A 17 -18.61 -32.76 20.57
C LYS A 17 -17.50 -31.80 20.09
N TRP A 18 -17.74 -31.07 19.00
CA TRP A 18 -16.79 -30.05 18.50
C TRP A 18 -16.63 -28.85 19.44
N LEU A 19 -17.68 -28.44 20.14
CA LEU A 19 -17.62 -27.37 21.16
C LEU A 19 -16.91 -27.82 22.46
N LYS A 20 -16.97 -29.11 22.83
CA LYS A 20 -16.21 -29.65 23.98
C LYS A 20 -14.73 -29.85 23.66
N ASP A 21 -14.37 -30.24 22.44
CA ASP A 21 -12.97 -30.44 22.05
C ASP A 21 -12.24 -29.10 21.81
N THR A 22 -12.93 -28.06 21.35
CA THR A 22 -12.35 -26.72 21.21
C THR A 22 -12.17 -26.00 22.55
N SER A 23 -13.07 -26.19 23.52
CA SER A 23 -12.91 -25.61 24.87
C SER A 23 -11.83 -26.30 25.72
N ALA A 24 -11.54 -27.59 25.48
CA ALA A 24 -10.43 -28.30 26.10
C ALA A 24 -9.04 -27.85 25.58
N MET A 25 -8.97 -27.28 24.37
CA MET A 25 -7.72 -26.80 23.78
C MET A 25 -7.33 -25.40 24.30
N TYR A 26 -8.32 -24.55 24.65
CA TYR A 26 -8.06 -23.23 25.25
C TYR A 26 -7.69 -23.27 26.74
N PHE A 27 -8.06 -24.33 27.48
CA PHE A 27 -7.73 -24.45 28.90
C PHE A 27 -6.31 -25.01 29.17
N ARG A 28 -5.65 -25.57 28.14
CA ARG A 28 -4.29 -26.13 28.26
C ARG A 28 -3.14 -25.16 27.97
N PHE A 29 -3.43 -23.92 27.56
CA PHE A 29 -2.40 -22.89 27.37
C PHE A 29 -2.31 -21.87 28.52
N TYR A 30 -3.18 -21.94 29.53
CA TYR A 30 -3.24 -20.99 30.64
C TYR A 30 -2.69 -21.51 31.99
N VAL A 31 -2.13 -22.73 32.03
CA VAL A 31 -1.51 -23.29 33.25
C VAL A 31 -0.10 -23.76 32.94
N LEU A 32 0.82 -22.81 32.72
CA LEU A 32 2.27 -23.04 32.70
C LEU A 32 3.00 -21.72 33.01
N ALA A 33 2.64 -21.09 34.13
CA ALA A 33 3.36 -19.94 34.64
C ALA A 33 3.20 -19.80 36.16
N THR A 34 3.39 -20.89 36.91
CA THR A 34 3.63 -20.80 38.36
C THR A 34 4.64 -21.86 38.78
N SER A 35 5.63 -21.39 39.56
CA SER A 35 6.71 -22.12 40.23
C SER A 35 7.85 -22.65 39.36
N ILE A 36 9.01 -21.97 39.42
CA ILE A 36 10.23 -22.48 40.08
C ILE A 36 10.94 -21.25 40.66
N PHE A 37 10.84 -21.09 41.97
CA PHE A 37 11.78 -20.33 42.78
C PHE A 37 12.45 -21.37 43.66
N ALA A 38 13.63 -21.86 43.24
CA ALA A 38 14.57 -22.55 44.12
C ALA A 38 15.95 -22.66 43.45
N ALA A 39 16.84 -21.80 43.93
CA ALA A 39 18.27 -22.03 44.15
C ALA A 39 19.13 -22.55 42.97
N SER A 40 19.80 -21.61 42.31
CA SER A 40 21.25 -21.70 42.14
C SER A 40 21.87 -20.30 42.31
N VAL A 41 22.27 -20.02 43.55
CA VAL A 41 23.26 -18.99 43.84
C VAL A 41 24.60 -19.56 43.38
N SER A 42 25.16 -19.00 42.32
CA SER A 42 26.59 -18.99 42.05
C SER A 42 26.93 -17.65 41.41
N ILE A 43 27.50 -16.82 42.26
CA ILE A 43 27.91 -15.44 42.11
C ILE A 43 28.82 -15.27 40.88
N ILE A 44 28.34 -14.55 39.86
CA ILE A 44 29.15 -13.55 39.18
C ILE A 44 28.47 -12.23 39.48
N SER A 45 29.00 -11.55 40.50
CA SER A 45 28.56 -10.27 41.00
C SER A 45 28.76 -9.18 39.94
N VAL A 46 27.72 -8.95 39.15
CA VAL A 46 27.46 -7.64 38.56
C VAL A 46 26.26 -7.08 39.33
N PRO A 47 26.31 -5.86 39.90
CA PRO A 47 25.15 -5.29 40.54
C PRO A 47 24.14 -4.95 39.45
N ALA A 48 23.27 -5.90 39.13
CA ALA A 48 22.00 -5.61 38.50
C ALA A 48 21.16 -4.91 39.58
N GLY A 49 21.39 -3.60 39.74
CA GLY A 49 20.44 -2.75 40.43
C GLY A 49 19.10 -3.01 39.78
N ALA A 50 18.15 -3.51 40.56
CA ALA A 50 16.76 -3.60 40.14
C ALA A 50 16.38 -2.17 39.73
N ALA A 51 16.35 -1.91 38.41
CA ALA A 51 15.91 -0.64 37.88
C ALA A 51 14.57 -0.37 38.55
N SER A 52 14.50 0.73 39.31
CA SER A 52 13.30 1.05 40.07
C SER A 52 12.12 1.07 39.10
N LEU A 53 10.90 0.80 39.58
CA LEU A 53 9.70 0.96 38.74
C LEU A 53 9.67 2.35 38.07
N GLU A 54 10.28 3.35 38.70
CA GLU A 54 10.49 4.69 38.17
C GLU A 54 11.54 4.73 37.04
N ASP A 55 12.65 3.99 37.12
CA ASP A 55 13.64 3.88 36.03
C ASP A 55 13.11 3.04 34.86
N GLN A 56 12.27 2.03 35.14
CA GLN A 56 11.55 1.27 34.12
C GLN A 56 10.49 2.17 33.45
N MET A 57 9.76 2.98 34.22
CA MET A 57 8.79 3.95 33.70
C MET A 57 9.49 5.05 32.90
N LYS A 58 10.61 5.61 33.38
CA LYS A 58 11.42 6.60 32.65
C LYS A 58 12.06 6.01 31.39
N GLY A 59 12.50 4.74 31.45
CA GLY A 59 12.98 4.00 30.29
C GLY A 59 11.87 3.71 29.26
N LEU A 60 10.68 3.37 29.73
CA LEU A 60 9.48 3.21 28.91
C LEU A 60 9.05 4.55 28.30
N GLU A 61 8.97 5.63 29.08
CA GLU A 61 8.67 6.99 28.62
C GLU A 61 9.70 7.49 27.60
N ALA A 62 10.99 7.23 27.82
CA ALA A 62 12.05 7.53 26.85
C ALA A 62 11.94 6.69 25.56
N SER A 63 11.35 5.48 25.64
CA SER A 63 11.06 4.63 24.46
C SER A 63 9.73 4.96 23.77
N VAL A 64 8.83 5.67 24.46
CA VAL A 64 7.51 6.04 23.93
C VAL A 64 7.68 7.22 23.00
N LYS A 65 7.75 6.92 21.69
CA LYS A 65 7.66 7.95 20.65
C LYS A 65 6.39 8.77 20.85
N THR A 66 6.52 10.09 20.85
CA THR A 66 5.37 11.01 20.87
C THR A 66 4.52 10.79 19.62
N VAL A 67 3.23 11.16 19.69
CA VAL A 67 2.33 11.06 18.53
C VAL A 67 2.90 11.82 17.32
N ASP A 68 3.51 12.98 17.53
CA ASP A 68 4.16 13.75 16.47
C ASP A 68 5.39 13.08 15.86
N GLN A 69 6.22 12.41 16.68
CA GLN A 69 7.33 11.62 16.16
C GLN A 69 6.82 10.46 15.31
N ARG A 70 5.84 9.71 15.80
CA ARG A 70 5.20 8.62 15.03
C ARG A 70 4.59 9.16 13.74
N ARG A 71 3.95 10.32 13.78
CA ARG A 71 3.36 10.97 12.60
C ARG A 71 4.42 11.26 11.54
N ARG A 72 5.51 11.95 11.91
CA ARG A 72 6.60 12.28 10.97
C ARG A 72 7.25 11.03 10.38
N GLU A 73 7.54 10.04 11.22
CA GLU A 73 8.10 8.77 10.77
C GLU A 73 7.17 8.02 9.83
N SER A 74 5.88 7.97 10.15
CA SER A 74 4.88 7.27 9.32
C SER A 74 4.71 7.93 7.97
N ILE A 75 4.67 9.26 7.92
CA ILE A 75 4.60 10.00 6.66
C ILE A 75 5.88 9.77 5.82
N LYS A 76 7.05 9.73 6.46
CA LYS A 76 8.30 9.40 5.78
C LYS A 76 8.29 7.96 5.25
N ASP A 77 7.86 7.00 6.06
CA ASP A 77 7.77 5.58 5.69
C ASP A 77 6.85 5.38 4.48
N ILE A 78 5.64 5.97 4.51
CA ILE A 78 4.72 5.93 3.36
C ILE A 78 5.31 6.62 2.12
N ASN A 79 5.98 7.77 2.26
CA ASN A 79 6.57 8.44 1.09
C ASN A 79 7.68 7.61 0.42
N VAL A 80 8.57 7.00 1.20
CA VAL A 80 9.73 6.28 0.67
C VAL A 80 9.37 4.84 0.32
N ASN A 81 8.86 4.09 1.29
CA ASN A 81 8.71 2.64 1.21
C ASN A 81 7.38 2.19 0.60
N VAL A 82 6.48 3.14 0.30
CA VAL A 82 5.25 2.86 -0.45
C VAL A 82 5.24 3.64 -1.76
N LEU A 83 5.23 4.98 -1.71
CA LEU A 83 5.01 5.80 -2.91
C LEU A 83 6.21 5.78 -3.87
N GLN A 84 7.44 6.00 -3.36
CA GLN A 84 8.65 5.94 -4.21
C GLN A 84 8.95 4.51 -4.63
N ALA A 85 8.90 3.54 -3.71
CA ALA A 85 9.09 2.13 -4.03
C ALA A 85 8.15 1.65 -5.16
N TYR A 86 6.85 1.96 -5.09
CA TYR A 86 5.93 1.60 -6.16
C TYR A 86 6.20 2.35 -7.47
N ARG A 87 6.56 3.64 -7.41
CA ARG A 87 6.97 4.40 -8.61
C ARG A 87 8.16 3.72 -9.30
N ASP A 88 9.13 3.25 -8.53
CA ASP A 88 10.36 2.66 -9.03
C ASP A 88 10.16 1.22 -9.54
N ALA A 89 9.13 0.54 -9.03
CA ALA A 89 8.69 -0.77 -9.52
C ALA A 89 8.01 -0.71 -10.91
N ILE A 90 7.54 0.45 -11.35
CA ILE A 90 6.99 0.61 -12.71
C ILE A 90 8.14 0.60 -13.72
N LYS A 91 8.21 -0.43 -14.56
CA LYS A 91 9.21 -0.56 -15.63
C LYS A 91 8.58 -0.26 -16.99
N ILE A 92 9.23 0.62 -17.74
CA ILE A 92 8.85 0.92 -19.13
C ILE A 92 9.43 -0.17 -20.02
N GLU A 93 8.56 -0.89 -20.74
CA GLU A 93 8.97 -1.99 -21.62
C GLU A 93 9.23 -1.51 -23.05
N SER A 94 8.32 -0.70 -23.59
CA SER A 94 8.49 -0.10 -24.91
C SER A 94 7.83 1.27 -24.97
N VAL A 95 8.33 2.10 -25.89
CA VAL A 95 7.74 3.38 -26.22
C VAL A 95 7.68 3.49 -27.74
N ASP A 96 6.46 3.50 -28.26
CA ASP A 96 6.17 3.62 -29.67
C ASP A 96 5.60 5.02 -29.94
N THR A 97 5.96 5.61 -31.08
CA THR A 97 5.45 6.92 -31.48
C THR A 97 5.03 6.95 -32.92
N ASP A 98 3.89 7.58 -33.19
CA ASP A 98 3.37 7.78 -34.52
C ASP A 98 2.57 9.08 -34.64
N ILE A 99 2.32 9.52 -35.87
CA ILE A 99 1.47 10.68 -36.14
C ILE A 99 0.02 10.21 -36.18
N ALA A 100 -0.77 10.58 -35.16
CA ALA A 100 -2.18 10.24 -35.11
C ALA A 100 -3.04 11.16 -35.99
N GLU A 101 -2.70 12.44 -36.04
CA GLU A 101 -3.46 13.44 -36.79
C GLU A 101 -2.57 14.61 -37.21
N VAL A 102 -2.90 15.25 -38.34
CA VAL A 102 -2.17 16.42 -38.86
C VAL A 102 -3.16 17.56 -39.06
N PHE A 103 -2.91 18.70 -38.40
CA PHE A 103 -3.68 19.94 -38.55
C PHE A 103 -2.92 20.95 -39.43
N ASP A 104 -3.37 22.20 -39.60
CA ASP A 104 -2.67 23.17 -40.46
C ASP A 104 -1.25 23.49 -39.95
N ARG A 105 -1.11 23.83 -38.66
CA ARG A 105 0.17 24.24 -38.03
C ARG A 105 0.77 23.25 -37.04
N THR A 106 -0.04 22.30 -36.57
CA THR A 106 0.34 21.30 -35.57
C THR A 106 0.16 19.89 -36.10
N ALA A 107 0.79 18.92 -35.45
CA ALA A 107 0.48 17.51 -35.60
C ALA A 107 0.24 16.92 -34.21
N LYS A 108 -0.74 16.04 -34.12
CA LYS A 108 -1.04 15.26 -32.92
C LYS A 108 -0.20 14.00 -32.97
N VAL A 109 0.78 13.92 -32.07
CA VAL A 109 1.67 12.78 -31.95
C VAL A 109 1.09 11.84 -30.91
N ARG A 110 0.92 10.59 -31.29
CA ARG A 110 0.57 9.53 -30.37
C ARG A 110 1.84 8.91 -29.81
N VAL A 111 1.96 8.90 -28.49
CA VAL A 111 3.01 8.17 -27.77
C VAL A 111 2.33 7.02 -27.04
N VAL A 112 2.68 5.78 -27.37
CA VAL A 112 2.18 4.57 -26.72
C VAL A 112 3.28 4.02 -25.84
N VAL A 113 3.01 3.95 -24.54
CA VAL A 113 3.94 3.44 -23.52
C VAL A 113 3.41 2.12 -22.99
N LYS A 114 4.14 1.04 -23.23
CA LYS A 114 3.89 -0.24 -22.57
C LYS A 114 4.71 -0.31 -21.30
N TYR A 115 4.07 -0.69 -20.20
CA TYR A 115 4.73 -0.80 -18.91
C TYR A 115 4.32 -2.08 -18.21
N ARG A 116 5.19 -2.53 -17.32
CA ARG A 116 4.87 -3.55 -16.32
C ARG A 116 5.17 -3.03 -14.93
N VAL A 117 4.55 -3.65 -13.93
CA VAL A 117 4.91 -3.44 -12.54
C VAL A 117 5.72 -4.65 -12.08
N ASP A 118 6.92 -4.40 -11.54
CA ASP A 118 7.77 -5.46 -11.02
C ASP A 118 7.17 -5.99 -9.71
N PHE A 119 6.62 -7.20 -9.78
CA PHE A 119 5.90 -7.77 -8.66
C PHE A 119 6.78 -7.98 -7.43
N ASP A 120 8.03 -8.42 -7.62
CA ASP A 120 8.95 -8.67 -6.50
C ASP A 120 9.33 -7.38 -5.80
N GLU A 121 9.54 -6.29 -6.54
CA GLU A 121 9.77 -4.96 -5.96
C GLU A 121 8.53 -4.44 -5.20
N THR A 122 7.31 -4.82 -5.60
CA THR A 122 6.07 -4.40 -4.91
C THR A 122 5.72 -5.18 -3.64
N LYS A 123 6.37 -6.32 -3.35
CA LYS A 123 6.13 -7.08 -2.09
C LYS A 123 6.40 -6.22 -0.85
N ALA A 124 7.44 -5.38 -0.90
CA ALA A 124 7.80 -4.47 0.18
C ALA A 124 6.77 -3.34 0.38
N VAL A 125 6.10 -2.91 -0.71
CA VAL A 125 5.04 -1.89 -0.68
C VAL A 125 3.85 -2.39 0.16
N ARG A 126 3.38 -3.63 -0.12
CA ARG A 126 2.30 -4.26 0.66
C ARG A 126 2.70 -4.41 2.12
N ALA A 127 3.86 -5.00 2.39
CA ALA A 127 4.34 -5.23 3.76
C ALA A 127 4.43 -3.92 4.57
N THR A 128 4.82 -2.82 3.94
CA THR A 128 4.86 -1.50 4.58
C THR A 128 3.46 -0.96 4.84
N LEU A 129 2.55 -1.02 3.87
CA LEU A 129 1.16 -0.58 4.05
C LEU A 129 0.44 -1.38 5.16
N SER A 130 0.69 -2.69 5.26
CA SER A 130 0.10 -3.56 6.27
C SER A 130 0.47 -3.19 7.71
N LYS A 131 1.52 -2.37 7.92
CA LYS A 131 1.84 -1.80 9.24
C LYS A 131 0.83 -0.76 9.70
N TYR A 132 0.17 -0.09 8.77
CA TYR A 132 -0.70 1.07 9.01
C TYR A 132 -2.18 0.74 8.83
N PHE A 133 -2.50 -0.06 7.82
CA PHE A 133 -3.87 -0.42 7.43
C PHE A 133 -3.94 -1.92 7.20
N GLU A 134 -5.09 -2.53 7.43
CA GLU A 134 -5.34 -3.84 6.82
C GLU A 134 -5.30 -3.69 5.30
N THR A 135 -4.56 -4.56 4.62
CA THR A 135 -4.43 -4.55 3.16
C THR A 135 -5.03 -5.82 2.59
N ALA A 136 -5.84 -5.67 1.55
CA ALA A 136 -6.29 -6.80 0.74
C ALA A 136 -5.70 -6.72 -0.67
N THR A 137 -5.58 -7.88 -1.29
CA THR A 137 -5.33 -8.04 -2.72
C THR A 137 -6.60 -8.61 -3.33
N ASP A 138 -7.12 -7.99 -4.39
CA ASP A 138 -8.34 -8.48 -5.03
C ASP A 138 -8.17 -9.97 -5.41
N LYS A 139 -9.03 -10.79 -4.79
CA LYS A 139 -9.41 -12.19 -5.04
C LYS A 139 -8.26 -13.20 -5.24
N GLU A 140 -8.15 -14.06 -4.23
CA GLU A 140 -7.33 -15.29 -4.11
C GLU A 140 -5.86 -15.09 -3.67
N PHE A 141 -5.49 -15.84 -2.61
CA PHE A 141 -4.10 -16.13 -2.27
C PHE A 141 -3.48 -16.85 -3.48
N GLY A 142 -2.47 -16.26 -4.12
CA GLY A 142 -1.73 -16.91 -5.23
C GLY A 142 -2.00 -16.39 -6.64
N VAL A 143 -2.79 -15.32 -6.84
CA VAL A 143 -2.99 -14.67 -8.16
C VAL A 143 -2.02 -13.51 -8.41
N GLU A 144 -0.92 -13.52 -7.67
CA GLU A 144 0.27 -12.72 -7.97
C GLU A 144 0.76 -13.11 -9.37
N PRO A 145 0.89 -12.18 -10.35
CA PRO A 145 1.04 -10.72 -10.22
C PRO A 145 -0.14 -9.82 -10.69
N TYR A 146 -1.37 -10.32 -10.84
CA TYR A 146 -2.44 -9.57 -11.55
C TYR A 146 -3.43 -8.81 -10.65
N GLY A 147 -3.13 -8.65 -9.36
CA GLY A 147 -4.02 -8.01 -8.40
C GLY A 147 -3.81 -6.51 -8.18
N ARG A 148 -4.49 -5.97 -7.19
CA ARG A 148 -4.32 -4.60 -6.69
C ARG A 148 -4.09 -4.62 -5.19
N ILE A 149 -3.14 -3.85 -4.68
CA ILE A 149 -2.96 -3.63 -3.24
C ILE A 149 -3.88 -2.48 -2.83
N TYR A 150 -4.90 -2.72 -2.00
CA TYR A 150 -5.75 -1.66 -1.48
C TYR A 150 -5.78 -1.64 0.06
N PRO A 151 -5.59 -0.49 0.70
CA PRO A 151 -5.71 -0.33 2.14
C PRO A 151 -7.19 -0.20 2.54
N ASN A 152 -7.61 -0.95 3.54
CA ASN A 152 -8.87 -0.73 4.23
C ASN A 152 -8.71 0.44 5.20
N TYR A 153 -9.08 1.64 4.76
CA TYR A 153 -9.01 2.84 5.59
C TYR A 153 -9.90 2.81 6.83
N HIS A 154 -10.88 1.90 6.93
CA HIS A 154 -11.69 1.78 8.14
C HIS A 154 -10.93 1.05 9.25
N SER A 155 -10.02 0.14 8.91
CA SER A 155 -9.14 -0.53 9.85
C SER A 155 -7.82 0.24 10.06
N CYS A 156 -7.24 0.16 11.25
CA CYS A 156 -5.89 0.60 11.55
C CYS A 156 -5.22 -0.41 12.47
N VAL A 157 -3.90 -0.55 12.34
CA VAL A 157 -3.15 -1.58 13.05
C VAL A 157 -2.40 -0.98 14.24
N GLY A 158 -2.75 -1.43 15.44
CA GLY A 158 -2.01 -1.18 16.69
C GLY A 158 -1.68 0.29 16.96
N ALA A 159 -0.39 0.56 17.19
CA ALA A 159 0.13 1.86 17.61
C ALA A 159 -0.01 2.99 16.57
N TYR A 160 -0.39 2.67 15.32
CA TYR A 160 -0.49 3.63 14.23
C TYR A 160 -1.92 4.16 13.99
N CYS A 161 -2.90 3.70 14.76
CA CYS A 161 -4.26 4.25 14.73
C CYS A 161 -4.28 5.77 15.00
N ALA A 162 -3.39 6.25 15.87
CA ALA A 162 -3.27 7.67 16.19
C ALA A 162 -2.84 8.55 15.00
N VAL A 163 -2.20 7.98 13.98
CA VAL A 163 -1.67 8.71 12.80
C VAL A 163 -2.38 8.31 11.50
N LYS A 164 -3.49 7.58 11.60
CA LYS A 164 -4.26 7.06 10.47
C LYS A 164 -4.76 8.16 9.55
N GLN A 165 -5.26 9.25 10.12
CA GLN A 165 -5.86 10.34 9.32
C GLN A 165 -4.84 11.01 8.40
N ASP A 166 -3.62 11.24 8.89
CA ASP A 166 -2.57 11.88 8.09
C ASP A 166 -2.02 10.95 7.01
N THR A 167 -1.77 9.70 7.35
CA THR A 167 -1.30 8.68 6.39
C THR A 167 -2.36 8.39 5.33
N MET A 168 -3.63 8.30 5.71
CA MET A 168 -4.76 8.21 4.77
C MET A 168 -4.84 9.45 3.87
N LYS A 169 -4.74 10.66 4.43
CA LYS A 169 -4.80 11.90 3.65
C LYS A 169 -3.67 11.97 2.63
N LEU A 170 -2.45 11.57 3.02
CA LEU A 170 -1.31 11.48 2.11
C LEU A 170 -1.58 10.54 0.93
N LEU A 171 -2.04 9.31 1.22
CA LEU A 171 -2.33 8.30 0.19
C LEU A 171 -3.50 8.71 -0.72
N LYS A 172 -4.53 9.35 -0.16
CA LYS A 172 -5.66 9.88 -0.93
C LYS A 172 -5.24 11.01 -1.85
N ASN A 173 -4.34 11.90 -1.41
CA ASN A 173 -3.91 13.07 -2.19
C ASN A 173 -2.69 12.80 -3.07
N THR A 174 -2.30 11.54 -3.26
CA THR A 174 -1.17 11.17 -4.11
C THR A 174 -1.64 10.27 -5.25
N ALA A 175 -1.10 10.49 -6.45
CA ALA A 175 -1.24 9.60 -7.60
C ALA A 175 0.14 9.21 -8.12
N ILE A 176 0.24 8.07 -8.78
CA ILE A 176 1.48 7.59 -9.39
C ILE A 176 1.19 7.16 -10.82
N GLY A 177 2.11 7.51 -11.72
CA GLY A 177 1.97 7.14 -13.12
C GLY A 177 3.22 7.42 -13.92
N ILE A 178 3.04 7.59 -15.21
CA ILE A 178 4.08 7.83 -16.19
C ILE A 178 3.83 9.18 -16.84
N ASN A 179 4.86 9.99 -16.97
CA ASN A 179 4.83 11.24 -17.73
C ASN A 179 5.51 11.00 -19.08
N ALA A 180 4.87 11.44 -20.16
CA ALA A 180 5.45 11.39 -21.49
C ALA A 180 5.66 12.81 -22.02
N SER A 181 6.76 13.02 -22.72
CA SER A 181 7.03 14.26 -23.43
C SER A 181 7.41 14.01 -24.86
N PHE A 182 6.94 14.88 -25.75
CA PHE A 182 7.39 14.94 -27.13
C PHE A 182 7.73 16.39 -27.47
N LEU A 183 8.98 16.65 -27.84
CA LEU A 183 9.49 17.98 -28.22
C LEU A 183 9.21 19.11 -27.20
N GLY A 184 9.22 18.77 -25.91
CA GLY A 184 9.10 19.71 -24.79
C GLY A 184 7.68 19.87 -24.23
N GLU A 185 6.67 19.37 -24.93
CA GLU A 185 5.29 19.29 -24.42
C GLU A 185 5.16 18.05 -23.54
N TRP A 186 4.52 18.14 -22.37
CA TRP A 186 4.43 17.07 -21.36
C TRP A 186 2.98 16.71 -21.06
N GLU A 187 2.67 15.42 -21.05
CA GLU A 187 1.35 14.89 -20.71
C GLU A 187 1.43 13.83 -19.59
N PRO A 188 0.66 13.98 -18.50
CA PRO A 188 0.62 13.00 -17.42
C PRO A 188 -0.29 11.81 -17.75
N GLY A 189 0.17 10.60 -17.44
CA GLY A 189 -0.59 9.36 -17.58
C GLY A 189 -0.66 8.66 -16.23
N ILE A 190 -1.84 8.62 -15.63
CA ILE A 190 -2.04 8.11 -14.28
C ILE A 190 -2.32 6.61 -14.33
N ILE A 191 -1.57 5.83 -13.54
CA ILE A 191 -1.76 4.37 -13.40
C ILE A 191 -2.61 4.10 -12.17
N THR A 192 -2.18 4.65 -11.03
CA THR A 192 -2.94 4.62 -9.79
C THR A 192 -3.41 6.04 -9.48
N SER A 193 -4.72 6.21 -9.51
CA SER A 193 -5.36 7.41 -9.00
C SER A 193 -5.58 7.26 -7.50
N ALA A 194 -5.19 8.34 -6.81
CA ALA A 194 -5.75 8.86 -5.58
C ALA A 194 -6.67 7.90 -4.78
N GLY A 195 -6.21 7.50 -3.60
CA GLY A 195 -6.91 6.51 -2.77
C GLY A 195 -6.02 5.36 -2.30
N GLY A 196 -4.70 5.41 -2.57
CA GLY A 196 -3.73 4.42 -2.08
C GLY A 196 -3.90 3.02 -2.65
N ASN A 197 -4.52 2.90 -3.82
CA ASN A 197 -4.76 1.64 -4.50
C ASN A 197 -3.63 1.38 -5.51
N PHE A 198 -2.78 0.39 -5.29
CA PHE A 198 -1.60 0.13 -6.13
C PHE A 198 -1.87 -1.03 -7.09
N GLU A 199 -1.92 -0.74 -8.39
CA GLU A 199 -2.20 -1.71 -9.46
C GLU A 199 -0.95 -2.57 -9.72
N LEU A 200 -1.08 -3.89 -9.83
CA LEU A 200 0.07 -4.75 -10.11
C LEU A 200 0.10 -5.25 -11.55
N ALA A 201 -1.01 -5.07 -12.27
CA ALA A 201 -1.09 -5.45 -13.67
C ALA A 201 -0.22 -4.57 -14.57
N SER A 202 0.41 -5.22 -15.56
CA SER A 202 1.00 -4.53 -16.71
C SER A 202 -0.08 -3.83 -17.53
N GLY A 203 0.30 -2.77 -18.24
CA GLY A 203 -0.65 -1.99 -19.00
C GLY A 203 -0.04 -1.23 -20.16
N THR A 204 -0.90 -0.45 -20.81
CA THR A 204 -0.52 0.44 -21.91
C THR A 204 -1.15 1.81 -21.65
N LEU A 205 -0.34 2.86 -21.73
CA LEU A 205 -0.80 4.25 -21.71
C LEU A 205 -0.61 4.86 -23.09
N THR A 206 -1.62 5.58 -23.55
CA THR A 206 -1.58 6.32 -24.81
C THR A 206 -1.68 7.80 -24.51
N PHE A 207 -0.71 8.56 -24.98
CA PHE A 207 -0.65 10.02 -24.87
C PHE A 207 -0.88 10.62 -26.25
N LEU A 208 -1.67 11.69 -26.31
CA LEU A 208 -1.90 12.46 -27.53
C LEU A 208 -1.34 13.85 -27.29
N ILE A 209 -0.19 14.15 -27.89
CA ILE A 209 0.57 15.38 -27.66
C ILE A 209 0.54 16.21 -28.93
N ASP A 210 -0.08 17.38 -28.86
CA ASP A 210 -0.09 18.34 -29.96
C ASP A 210 1.24 19.10 -30.01
N VAL A 211 1.95 19.02 -31.14
CA VAL A 211 3.22 19.72 -31.34
C VAL A 211 3.21 20.54 -32.64
N PRO A 212 3.86 21.71 -32.69
CA PRO A 212 4.04 22.45 -33.94
C PRO A 212 4.83 21.64 -34.96
N LYS A 213 4.34 21.56 -36.20
CA LYS A 213 5.03 20.81 -37.28
C LYS A 213 6.45 21.30 -37.51
N SER A 214 6.70 22.59 -37.35
CA SER A 214 8.02 23.22 -37.50
C SER A 214 9.07 22.68 -36.50
N LYS A 215 8.63 22.11 -35.37
CA LYS A 215 9.52 21.45 -34.39
C LYS A 215 9.86 20.01 -34.79
N ILE A 216 9.05 19.35 -35.62
CA ILE A 216 9.24 17.94 -36.00
C ILE A 216 10.32 17.85 -37.08
N LYS A 217 11.50 17.36 -36.70
CA LYS A 217 12.62 17.11 -37.62
C LYS A 217 13.14 15.70 -37.43
N GLY A 218 13.27 14.94 -38.51
CA GLY A 218 13.68 13.53 -38.46
C GLY A 218 12.68 12.67 -37.68
N ASN A 219 13.19 11.78 -36.83
CA ASN A 219 12.39 10.91 -35.97
C ASN A 219 12.72 11.17 -34.48
N PRO A 220 12.22 12.28 -33.89
CA PRO A 220 12.53 12.63 -32.51
C PRO A 220 11.92 11.60 -31.55
N LYS A 221 12.70 11.22 -30.54
CA LYS A 221 12.24 10.24 -29.55
C LYS A 221 11.52 10.95 -28.39
N PRO A 222 10.42 10.38 -27.87
CA PRO A 222 9.78 10.90 -26.67
C PRO A 222 10.67 10.68 -25.45
N VAL A 223 10.42 11.46 -24.41
CA VAL A 223 10.99 11.24 -23.07
C VAL A 223 9.89 10.71 -22.17
N VAL A 224 10.10 9.54 -21.57
CA VAL A 224 9.13 8.88 -20.69
C VAL A 224 9.75 8.66 -19.32
N LYS A 225 9.04 9.03 -18.25
CA LYS A 225 9.51 8.91 -16.86
C LYS A 225 8.37 8.54 -15.93
N THR A 226 8.62 7.69 -14.94
CA THR A 226 7.69 7.46 -13.84
C THR A 226 7.68 8.67 -12.90
N GLN A 227 6.53 9.00 -12.32
CA GLN A 227 6.34 10.23 -11.55
C GLN A 227 5.29 10.06 -10.45
N ILE A 228 5.54 10.70 -9.31
CA ILE A 228 4.56 10.89 -8.24
C ILE A 228 3.91 12.27 -8.43
N TYR A 229 2.59 12.30 -8.31
CA TYR A 229 1.78 13.50 -8.48
C TYR A 229 1.02 13.82 -7.19
N ASN A 230 0.86 15.11 -6.90
CA ASN A 230 -0.18 15.56 -5.98
C ASN A 230 -1.51 15.54 -6.73
N ALA A 231 -2.48 14.80 -6.19
CA ALA A 231 -3.84 14.76 -6.68
C ALA A 231 -4.67 15.85 -5.97
N HIS A 232 -5.25 16.75 -6.75
CA HIS A 232 -6.12 17.81 -6.28
C HIS A 232 -7.54 17.50 -6.70
N PHE A 233 -8.33 17.06 -5.72
CA PHE A 233 -9.75 16.83 -5.92
C PHE A 233 -10.48 18.16 -5.90
N CYS A 234 -11.33 18.35 -6.90
CA CYS A 234 -12.34 19.38 -6.83
C CYS A 234 -13.26 19.18 -5.62
N ASN A 235 -13.74 20.29 -5.06
CA ASN A 235 -14.67 20.24 -3.95
C ASN A 235 -16.04 19.76 -4.45
N VAL A 236 -16.59 18.71 -3.85
CA VAL A 236 -17.84 18.06 -4.32
C VAL A 236 -19.02 19.04 -4.28
N GLY A 237 -18.97 20.04 -3.39
CA GLY A 237 -19.98 21.10 -3.28
C GLY A 237 -19.95 22.18 -4.38
N THR A 238 -18.93 22.20 -5.24
CA THR A 238 -18.83 23.16 -6.36
C THR A 238 -19.18 22.53 -7.72
N GLY A 239 -19.77 21.34 -7.74
CA GLY A 239 -20.19 20.65 -8.98
C GLY A 239 -19.05 20.18 -9.87
N CYS A 240 -17.80 20.25 -9.40
CA CYS A 240 -16.65 19.80 -10.17
C CYS A 240 -16.37 18.31 -9.87
N THR A 241 -16.43 17.49 -10.92
CA THR A 241 -16.15 16.04 -10.90
C THR A 241 -14.69 15.71 -11.23
N GLY A 242 -13.83 16.73 -11.36
CA GLY A 242 -12.46 16.59 -11.83
C GLY A 242 -11.44 16.27 -10.74
N VAL A 243 -10.40 15.52 -11.13
CA VAL A 243 -9.13 15.41 -10.40
C VAL A 243 -8.06 16.04 -11.27
N SER A 244 -7.30 17.00 -10.72
CA SER A 244 -6.12 17.54 -11.39
C SER A 244 -4.84 17.02 -10.73
N TYR A 245 -3.76 16.96 -11.50
CA TYR A 245 -2.49 16.40 -11.06
C TYR A 245 -1.39 17.43 -11.25
N SER A 246 -0.58 17.63 -10.22
CA SER A 246 0.63 18.43 -10.29
C SER A 246 1.84 17.58 -9.93
N LYS A 247 2.99 17.86 -10.52
CA LYS A 247 4.23 17.19 -10.13
C LYS A 247 4.49 17.48 -8.64
N ARG A 248 4.88 16.43 -7.91
CA ARG A 248 5.28 16.54 -6.50
C ARG A 248 6.77 16.80 -6.38
#